data_AF-A0AAW0UKH9-F1
#
_entry.id   AF-A0AAW0UKH9-F1
#
_cell.length_a   1.000
_cell.length_b   1.000
_cell.length_c   1.000
_cell.angle_alpha   90.00
_cell.angle_beta   90.00
_cell.angle_gamma   90.00
#
_symmetry.space_group_name_H-M   'P 1'
#
loop_
_entity.id
_entity.type
_entity.pdbx_description
1 polymer ?
#
loop_
_entity_poly.entity_id
_entity_poly.type
_entity_poly.pdbx_seq_one_letter_code
_entity_poly.pdbx_strand_id
1 'polypeptide(L)' 'MLQEKGRDLAKKMGEEGACQFSDGWLHRFKVRHGIRKLDISGESKSANLPSAEEFVDRFAKIVEEHNLTSEQIYNAD' A
#
# COMPACT_ATOMS: atom_id res chain seq x y z
N MET A 1 -13.49 0.22 10.82
CA MET A 1 -13.14 1.11 9.68
C MET A 1 -14.31 1.59 8.82
N LEU A 2 -15.17 0.75 8.21
CA LEU A 2 -16.25 1.28 7.34
C LEU A 2 -17.56 1.56 8.10
N GLN A 3 -17.96 0.66 9.01
CA GLN A 3 -19.12 0.88 9.86
C GLN A 3 -18.94 2.05 10.82
N GLU A 4 -17.74 2.21 11.39
CA GLU A 4 -17.42 3.35 12.27
C GLU A 4 -17.58 4.66 11.50
N LYS A 5 -17.05 4.75 10.28
CA LYS A 5 -17.28 5.91 9.40
C LYS A 5 -18.76 6.13 9.08
N GLY A 6 -19.53 5.06 8.91
CA GLY A 6 -20.98 5.13 8.74
C GLY A 6 -21.68 5.69 9.97
N ARG A 7 -21.31 5.23 11.17
CA ARG A 7 -21.81 5.74 12.45
C ARG A 7 -21.41 7.20 12.67
N ASP A 8 -20.17 7.55 12.37
CA ASP A 8 -19.68 8.94 12.47
C ASP A 8 -20.44 9.87 11.51
N LEU A 9 -20.74 9.41 10.29
CA LEU A 9 -21.54 10.17 9.33
C LEU A 9 -22.98 10.34 9.82
N ALA A 10 -23.60 9.26 10.30
CA ALA A 10 -24.96 9.30 10.84
C ALA A 10 -25.05 10.28 12.03
N LYS A 11 -24.06 10.26 12.91
CA LYS A 11 -23.94 11.21 14.03
C LYS A 11 -23.80 12.66 13.55
N LYS A 12 -22.98 12.92 12.53
CA LYS A 12 -22.84 14.26 11.93
C LYS A 12 -24.12 14.75 11.27
N MET A 13 -24.96 13.84 10.78
CA MET A 13 -26.26 14.15 10.17
C MET A 13 -27.41 14.21 11.18
N GLY A 14 -27.17 13.93 12.47
CA GLY A 14 -28.21 13.91 13.50
C GLY A 14 -29.10 12.65 13.47
N GLU A 15 -28.74 11.64 12.69
CA GLU A 15 -29.50 10.40 12.46
C GLU A 15 -28.91 9.21 13.24
N GLU A 16 -28.37 9.49 14.44
CA GLU A 16 -27.72 8.47 15.28
C GLU A 16 -28.76 7.43 15.74
N GLY A 17 -28.58 6.17 15.33
CA GLY A 17 -29.48 5.06 15.66
C GLY A 17 -30.52 4.73 14.59
N ALA A 18 -30.72 5.56 13.57
CA ALA A 18 -31.63 5.28 12.45
C ALA A 18 -31.07 4.24 11.46
N CYS A 19 -29.74 4.13 11.38
CA CYS A 19 -29.05 3.28 10.41
C CYS A 19 -28.31 2.12 11.11
N GLN A 20 -28.61 0.88 10.68
CA GLN A 20 -27.81 -0.29 11.04
C GLN A 20 -26.78 -0.58 9.96
N PHE A 21 -25.50 -0.47 10.33
CA PHE A 21 -24.38 -0.81 9.46
C PHE A 21 -23.96 -2.25 9.75
N SER A 22 -24.17 -3.16 8.80
CA SER A 22 -23.72 -4.56 8.94
C SER A 22 -22.25 -4.72 8.52
N ASP A 23 -21.55 -5.73 9.05
CA ASP A 23 -20.17 -6.04 8.63
C ASP A 23 -20.13 -6.95 7.40
N GLY A 24 -21.23 -7.67 7.16
CA GLY A 24 -21.30 -8.72 6.15
C GLY A 24 -21.51 -8.22 4.72
N TRP A 25 -22.08 -7.02 4.51
CA TRP A 25 -22.43 -6.57 3.16
C TRP A 25 -21.20 -6.37 2.29
N LEU A 26 -20.14 -5.76 2.83
CA LEU A 26 -18.91 -5.51 2.08
C LEU A 26 -18.19 -6.83 1.77
N HIS A 27 -18.17 -7.76 2.73
CA HIS A 27 -17.62 -9.09 2.52
C HIS A 27 -18.39 -9.84 1.42
N ARG A 28 -19.73 -9.87 1.50
CA ARG A 28 -20.60 -10.52 0.49
C ARG A 28 -20.48 -9.86 -0.88
N PHE A 29 -20.37 -8.53 -0.94
CA PHE A 29 -20.16 -7.78 -2.18
C PHE A 29 -18.84 -8.18 -2.84
N LYS A 30 -17.74 -8.19 -2.07
CA LYS A 30 -16.43 -8.61 -2.56
C LYS A 30 -16.45 -10.04 -3.08
N VAL A 31 -17.07 -10.96 -2.34
CA VAL A 31 -17.21 -12.36 -2.75
C VAL A 31 -18.02 -12.48 -4.04
N ARG A 32 -19.19 -11.83 -4.11
CA ARG A 32 -20.10 -11.90 -5.27
C ARG A 32 -19.45 -11.41 -6.56
N HIS A 33 -18.65 -10.35 -6.48
CA HIS A 33 -18.00 -9.74 -7.64
C HIS A 33 -16.55 -10.19 -7.83
N GLY A 34 -16.08 -11.17 -7.06
CA GLY A 34 -14.71 -11.67 -7.15
C GLY A 34 -13.63 -10.64 -6.79
N ILE A 35 -13.97 -9.57 -6.07
CA ILE A 35 -13.03 -8.53 -5.65
C ILE A 35 -12.18 -9.10 -4.51
N ARG A 36 -10.92 -9.40 -4.81
CA ARG A 36 -9.96 -9.93 -3.84
C ARG A 36 -8.74 -9.03 -3.85
N LYS A 37 -8.20 -8.77 -2.66
CA LYS A 37 -6.84 -8.23 -2.55
C LYS A 37 -5.91 -9.38 -2.90
N LEU A 38 -5.21 -9.27 -4.03
CA LEU A 38 -4.08 -10.14 -4.32
C LEU A 38 -2.89 -9.57 -3.54
N ASP A 39 -2.35 -10.31 -2.57
CA ASP A 39 -1.06 -9.97 -1.94
C ASP A 39 0.13 -10.23 -2.88
N ILE A 40 -0.12 -10.25 -4.19
CA ILE A 40 0.91 -10.35 -5.22
C ILE A 40 1.43 -8.94 -5.43
N SER A 41 2.26 -8.47 -4.49
CA SER A 41 3.26 -7.45 -4.82
C SER A 41 4.22 -8.13 -5.80
N GLY A 42 3.96 -7.95 -7.10
CA GLY A 42 4.67 -8.62 -8.19
C GLY A 42 6.19 -8.45 -8.13
N GLU A 43 6.66 -7.39 -7.50
CA GLU A 43 8.07 -7.08 -7.27
C GLU A 43 8.80 -8.12 -6.40
N SER A 44 8.12 -8.62 -5.34
CA SER A 44 8.78 -9.50 -4.36
C SER A 44 9.15 -10.88 -4.91
N LYS A 45 8.47 -11.34 -5.98
CA LYS A 45 8.68 -12.68 -6.58
C LYS A 45 9.62 -12.67 -7.78
N SER A 46 10.00 -11.50 -8.30
CA SER A 46 10.92 -11.36 -9.43
C SER A 46 12.22 -10.62 -9.09
N ALA A 47 12.41 -10.21 -7.84
CA ALA A 47 13.62 -9.53 -7.41
C ALA A 47 14.84 -10.45 -7.56
N ASN A 48 15.77 -10.06 -8.42
CA ASN A 48 17.04 -10.75 -8.60
C ASN A 48 17.99 -10.37 -7.46
N LEU A 49 17.97 -11.16 -6.38
CA LEU A 49 18.79 -10.95 -5.19
C LEU A 49 20.29 -10.81 -5.53
N PRO A 50 20.90 -11.71 -6.33
CA PRO A 50 22.29 -11.54 -6.77
C PRO A 50 22.57 -10.19 -7.43
N SER A 51 21.72 -9.75 -8.35
CA SER A 51 21.91 -8.45 -9.01
C SER A 51 21.71 -7.27 -8.07
N ALA A 52 20.85 -7.40 -7.05
CA ALA A 52 20.70 -6.37 -6.03
C ALA A 52 21.96 -6.27 -5.15
N GLU A 53 22.56 -7.41 -4.76
CA GLU A 53 23.81 -7.46 -4.00
C GLU A 53 24.98 -6.83 -4.79
N GLU A 54 25.13 -7.19 -6.07
CA GLU A 54 26.15 -6.59 -6.95
C GLU A 54 25.93 -5.07 -7.16
N PHE A 55 24.67 -4.62 -7.17
CA PHE A 55 24.35 -3.22 -7.36
C PHE A 55 24.79 -2.35 -6.18
N VAL A 56 24.80 -2.88 -4.94
CA VAL A 56 25.23 -2.13 -3.75
C VAL A 56 26.67 -1.64 -3.91
N ASP A 57 27.58 -2.53 -4.31
CA ASP A 57 29.00 -2.19 -4.49
C ASP A 57 29.20 -1.19 -5.63
N ARG A 58 28.49 -1.40 -6.74
CA ARG A 58 28.52 -0.48 -7.88
C ARG A 58 28.01 0.90 -7.51
N PHE A 59 26.91 0.96 -6.75
CA PHE A 59 26.29 2.20 -6.32
C PHE A 59 27.20 2.98 -5.35
N ALA A 60 27.82 2.30 -4.39
CA ALA A 60 28.79 2.92 -3.48
C ALA A 60 29.94 3.57 -4.25
N LYS A 61 30.44 2.90 -5.29
CA LYS A 61 31.49 3.45 -6.17
C LYS A 61 31.05 4.72 -6.89
N ILE A 62 29.84 4.75 -7.44
CA ILE A 62 29.28 5.92 -8.12
C ILE A 62 29.15 7.10 -7.15
N VAL A 63 28.69 6.84 -5.92
CA VAL A 63 28.56 7.87 -4.88
C VAL A 63 29.91 8.48 -4.52
N GLU A 64 30.95 7.65 -4.36
CA GLU A 64 32.31 8.10 -4.06
C GLU A 64 32.96 8.83 -5.26
N GLU A 65 32.89 8.26 -6.46
CA GLU A 65 33.47 8.83 -7.69
C GLU A 65 32.91 10.22 -8.00
N HIS A 66 31.63 10.45 -7.72
CA HIS A 66 30.95 11.72 -7.98
C HIS A 66 30.76 12.61 -6.75
N ASN A 67 31.24 12.19 -5.57
CA ASN A 67 31.04 12.88 -4.29
C ASN A 67 29.57 13.26 -4.04
N LEU A 68 28.64 12.33 -4.30
CA LEU A 68 27.20 12.59 -4.19
C LEU A 68 26.78 12.68 -2.73
N THR A 69 25.89 13.63 -2.43
CA THR A 69 25.19 13.67 -1.13
C THR A 69 23.86 12.95 -1.21
N SER A 70 23.32 12.56 -0.05
CA SER A 70 21.99 11.92 0.03
C SER A 70 20.88 12.76 -0.57
N GLU A 71 21.01 14.08 -0.55
CA GLU A 71 20.04 15.03 -1.13
C GLU A 71 20.01 14.99 -2.66
N GLN A 72 21.05 14.45 -3.31
CA GLN A 72 21.17 14.35 -4.77
C GLN A 72 20.76 12.98 -5.31
N ILE A 73 20.40 12.04 -4.43
CA ILE A 73 20.04 10.67 -4.78
C ILE A 73 18.52 10.55 -4.75
N TYR A 74 17.92 10.30 -5.92
CA TYR A 74 16.47 10.10 -6.06
C TYR A 74 16.18 8.72 -6.63
N ASN A 75 15.18 8.05 -6.08
CA ASN A 75 14.60 6.88 -6.73
C ASN A 75 13.73 7.34 -7.91
N ALA A 76 13.79 6.62 -9.03
CA ALA A 76 13.00 6.90 -10.25
C ALA A 76 11.96 5.81 -10.54
N ASP A 77 11.76 4.88 -9.60
CA ASP A 77 10.74 3.84 -9.61
C ASP A 77 9.39 4.35 -9.05
#